data_AF-A9HGV4-F1
#
_entry.id   AF-A9HGV4-F1
#
_cell.length_a   1.000
_cell.length_b   1.000
_cell.length_c   1.000
_cell.angle_alpha   90.00
_cell.angle_beta   90.00
_cell.angle_gamma   90.00
#
_symmetry.space_group_name_H-M   'P 1'
#
loop_
_entity.id
_entity.type
_entity.pdbx_description
1 polymer ?
#
loop_
_entity_poly.entity_id
_entity_poly.type
_entity_poly.pdbx_seq_one_letter_code
_entity_poly.pdbx_strand_id
1 'polypeptide(L)'
;MKWGRDSLMVGLFRILTQAGRIMCHDTTTGQIVAGRASSDRGAVLLYLPHCAARIGVLVSATGTFPPLFVAGDTTPHPLLPVRYQDGAEAGSIVLYHPFSGLSLFLDDAADGEVAVPCFSRDEGAEPYAFRLEELSLLPDMPALLPILEAVQHYAALPPDGATWLEVLRAGIGTDRVMAFDVVARFLPRAEIDWMARRILDDPALRRTMQRFFPTDLFACHALPDLAAWLEARPKLTRTDIPAAYDSLATAGLDGTCTSFAHLCGAAARRIVRPRRDVAIVATARNEGLYLLEWIAYHRAIGVGDIFIYSNNNDDGSDALLAALSEAGLIGWIRSELGQGHAAQPKAYGHAFGMLPQVLDNRWTLVIDLDEFFAFDTRRFASIGDFVAWQDARPVDAIALNWLVFGSSGAVFRTDEKLIQRIVHRLPWQDPHIKTMVRSHLPIHAHPHHPAFDPRDHVVTRTASGGLHRSPDGASFSEAPETDLAWINHYFLKSAEEFVWKFSRNRGDHQMRQDMDPERIDPEFATMFLKQHGSDTMVHDTRIQAWMPDMDRELDRLHAAPGVGAAMRDVRLRYAALSEQLRARMRHGAADLAPDTPQRRLADLFGAA
;
A
#
# COMPACT_ATOMS: atom_id res chain seq x y z
N MET A 1 24.92 -37.37 -18.39
CA MET A 1 26.14 -36.56 -18.16
C MET A 1 26.13 -36.21 -16.67
N LYS A 2 27.13 -36.61 -15.87
CA LYS A 2 27.15 -36.30 -14.43
C LYS A 2 27.45 -34.81 -14.24
N TRP A 3 26.71 -34.13 -13.37
CA TRP A 3 26.97 -32.74 -12.98
C TRP A 3 28.36 -32.61 -12.36
N GLY A 4 29.35 -32.23 -13.16
CA GLY A 4 30.69 -31.88 -12.70
C GLY A 4 30.72 -30.41 -12.33
N ARG A 5 31.20 -30.10 -11.11
CA ARG A 5 31.38 -28.71 -10.61
C ARG A 5 32.27 -27.83 -11.50
N ASP A 6 33.01 -28.41 -12.45
CA ASP A 6 34.03 -27.74 -13.26
C ASP A 6 33.68 -27.59 -14.75
N SER A 7 32.49 -28.00 -15.18
CA SER A 7 32.03 -27.86 -16.57
C SER A 7 30.93 -26.80 -16.68
N LEU A 8 31.32 -25.64 -17.18
CA LEU A 8 30.49 -24.49 -17.52
C LEU A 8 29.26 -24.92 -18.35
N MET A 9 28.06 -24.88 -17.77
CA MET A 9 26.81 -24.86 -18.53
C MET A 9 26.02 -23.65 -18.02
N VAL A 10 26.05 -22.55 -18.77
CA VAL A 10 24.94 -21.59 -18.72
C VAL A 10 23.74 -22.40 -19.23
N GLY A 11 22.93 -22.91 -18.31
CA GLY A 11 21.78 -23.75 -18.65
C GLY A 11 20.58 -22.87 -18.95
N LEU A 12 19.95 -23.12 -20.10
CA LEU A 12 18.65 -22.57 -20.43
C LEU A 12 17.60 -23.65 -20.14
N PHE A 13 16.68 -23.33 -19.22
CA PHE A 13 15.64 -24.29 -18.83
C PHE A 13 14.32 -23.85 -19.41
N ARG A 14 13.70 -24.70 -20.21
CA ARG A 14 12.34 -24.51 -20.66
C ARG A 14 11.38 -25.10 -19.63
N ILE A 15 10.52 -24.27 -19.05
CA ILE A 15 9.49 -24.73 -18.11
C ILE A 15 8.34 -25.37 -18.91
N LEU A 16 8.14 -26.69 -18.78
CA LEU A 16 7.09 -27.45 -19.47
C LEU A 16 6.16 -28.10 -18.44
N THR A 17 4.98 -27.53 -18.24
CA THR A 17 4.05 -28.06 -17.22
C THR A 17 3.17 -29.16 -17.83
N GLN A 18 2.89 -30.24 -17.08
CA GLN A 18 2.04 -31.37 -17.52
C GLN A 18 0.61 -30.95 -17.96
N ALA A 19 0.14 -29.76 -17.57
CA ALA A 19 -1.19 -29.23 -17.93
C ALA A 19 -1.15 -27.99 -18.85
N GLY A 20 0.02 -27.65 -19.40
CA GLY A 20 0.23 -26.41 -20.16
C GLY A 20 -0.10 -25.16 -19.35
N ARG A 21 0.13 -25.14 -18.03
CA ARG A 21 -0.15 -24.02 -17.12
C ARG A 21 1.12 -23.30 -16.65
N ILE A 22 1.26 -22.01 -16.92
CA ILE A 22 2.36 -21.18 -16.38
C ILE A 22 1.89 -20.53 -15.08
N MET A 23 2.78 -20.47 -14.08
CA MET A 23 2.54 -19.68 -12.86
C MET A 23 2.55 -18.20 -13.22
N CYS A 24 1.38 -17.59 -13.20
CA CYS A 24 1.23 -16.16 -13.39
C CYS A 24 0.81 -15.58 -12.05
N HIS A 25 1.44 -14.49 -11.62
CA HIS A 25 0.91 -13.72 -10.51
C HIS A 25 -0.28 -12.91 -11.03
N ASP A 26 -1.48 -13.17 -10.51
CA ASP A 26 -2.66 -12.34 -10.81
C ASP A 26 -2.64 -11.14 -9.89
N THR A 27 -2.31 -10.00 -10.50
CA THR A 27 -2.18 -8.70 -9.85
C THR A 27 -3.51 -8.16 -9.31
N THR A 28 -4.64 -8.79 -9.66
CA THR A 28 -5.97 -8.45 -9.15
C THR A 28 -6.28 -9.19 -7.85
N THR A 29 -5.82 -10.43 -7.72
CA THR A 29 -6.15 -11.32 -6.60
C THR A 29 -5.01 -11.55 -5.63
N GLY A 30 -3.77 -11.15 -5.98
CA GLY A 30 -2.57 -11.44 -5.21
C GLY A 30 -2.22 -12.93 -5.16
N GLN A 31 -2.94 -13.75 -5.92
CA GLN A 31 -2.73 -15.19 -5.99
C GLN A 31 -1.88 -15.55 -7.19
N ILE A 32 -1.12 -16.63 -7.06
CA ILE A 32 -0.51 -17.26 -8.21
C ILE A 32 -1.58 -18.12 -8.88
N VAL A 33 -2.01 -17.73 -10.07
CA VAL A 33 -2.92 -18.53 -10.90
C VAL A 33 -2.12 -19.34 -11.90
N ALA A 34 -2.46 -20.62 -11.98
CA ALA A 34 -1.97 -21.52 -13.00
C ALA A 34 -2.77 -21.28 -14.31
N GLY A 35 -2.31 -20.34 -15.14
CA GLY A 35 -2.94 -20.00 -16.41
C GLY A 35 -2.51 -20.93 -17.54
N ARG A 36 -3.45 -21.43 -18.37
CA ARG A 36 -3.10 -22.28 -19.52
C ARG A 36 -2.38 -21.46 -20.61
N ALA A 37 -1.13 -21.79 -20.92
CA ALA A 37 -0.43 -21.37 -22.12
C ALA A 37 -1.23 -21.82 -23.34
N SER A 38 -1.60 -20.88 -24.21
CA SER A 38 -2.34 -21.15 -25.44
C SER A 38 -1.44 -21.64 -26.58
N SER A 39 -0.15 -21.89 -26.34
CA SER A 39 0.76 -22.44 -27.35
C SER A 39 1.94 -23.17 -26.71
N ASP A 40 2.55 -24.06 -27.49
CA ASP A 40 3.67 -24.95 -27.16
C ASP A 40 4.96 -24.26 -26.70
N ARG A 41 4.94 -22.96 -26.40
CA ARG A 41 6.10 -22.09 -26.18
C ARG A 41 6.31 -21.97 -24.67
N GLY A 42 7.53 -22.18 -24.14
CA GLY A 42 7.86 -22.12 -22.68
C GLY A 42 8.73 -20.94 -22.22
N ALA A 43 8.80 -20.68 -20.89
CA ALA A 43 9.69 -19.69 -20.26
C ALA A 43 11.12 -20.23 -20.09
N VAL A 44 12.12 -19.36 -20.07
CA VAL A 44 13.55 -19.68 -20.01
C VAL A 44 14.13 -19.32 -18.65
N LEU A 45 14.69 -20.25 -17.87
CA LEU A 45 15.57 -19.89 -16.76
C LEU A 45 17.00 -19.77 -17.26
N LEU A 46 17.72 -18.73 -16.85
CA LEU A 46 19.15 -18.60 -17.03
C LEU A 46 19.85 -18.79 -15.69
N TYR A 47 20.72 -19.80 -15.65
CA TYR A 47 21.49 -20.16 -14.48
C TYR A 47 22.95 -19.70 -14.63
N LEU A 48 23.47 -18.98 -13.62
CA LEU A 48 24.85 -18.48 -13.57
C LEU A 48 25.59 -19.06 -12.33
N PRO A 49 25.97 -20.35 -12.35
CA PRO A 49 26.47 -21.12 -11.19
C PRO A 49 27.73 -20.56 -10.51
N HIS A 50 28.55 -19.83 -11.26
CA HIS A 50 29.85 -19.33 -10.80
C HIS A 50 29.81 -17.85 -10.41
N CYS A 51 28.62 -17.24 -10.42
CA CYS A 51 28.42 -15.89 -9.93
C CYS A 51 28.56 -15.87 -8.41
N ALA A 52 29.49 -15.06 -7.88
CA ALA A 52 29.68 -14.92 -6.43
C ALA A 52 28.41 -14.44 -5.71
N ALA A 53 27.52 -13.74 -6.41
CA ALA A 53 26.25 -13.26 -5.86
C ALA A 53 25.13 -14.33 -5.83
N ARG A 54 25.37 -15.52 -6.41
CA ARG A 54 24.41 -16.64 -6.51
C ARG A 54 23.03 -16.24 -7.08
N ILE A 55 23.04 -15.56 -8.23
CA ILE A 55 21.86 -15.00 -8.92
C ILE A 55 21.57 -15.80 -10.20
N GLY A 56 20.29 -16.03 -10.50
CA GLY A 56 19.76 -16.46 -11.80
C GLY A 56 18.69 -15.50 -12.32
N VAL A 57 18.30 -15.62 -13.58
CA VAL A 57 17.25 -14.76 -14.19
C VAL A 57 16.34 -15.59 -15.06
N LEU A 58 15.03 -15.55 -14.82
CA LEU A 58 14.00 -16.08 -15.70
C LEU A 58 13.73 -15.07 -16.82
N VAL A 59 13.64 -15.55 -18.06
CA VAL A 59 13.50 -14.76 -19.28
C VAL A 59 12.31 -15.23 -20.07
N SER A 60 11.53 -14.28 -20.59
CA SER A 60 10.46 -14.57 -21.52
C SER A 60 11.03 -14.77 -22.92
N ALA A 61 10.82 -15.95 -23.52
CA ALA A 61 11.45 -16.29 -24.79
C ALA A 61 10.86 -15.56 -26.02
N THR A 62 9.59 -15.14 -26.02
CA THR A 62 8.93 -14.72 -27.28
C THR A 62 8.07 -13.46 -27.22
N GLY A 63 8.25 -12.56 -26.25
CA GLY A 63 7.52 -11.28 -26.18
C GLY A 63 5.98 -11.39 -26.09
N THR A 64 5.46 -12.61 -25.99
CA THR A 64 4.03 -12.97 -25.86
C THR A 64 3.93 -14.24 -25.00
N PHE A 65 4.45 -14.13 -23.78
CA PHE A 65 3.97 -14.93 -22.66
C PHE A 65 3.03 -14.07 -21.84
N PRO A 66 2.19 -14.65 -20.95
CA PRO A 66 1.68 -13.85 -19.85
C PRO A 66 2.88 -13.11 -19.22
N PRO A 67 2.81 -11.79 -19.04
CA PRO A 67 3.87 -10.98 -18.45
C PRO A 67 4.59 -11.70 -17.30
N LEU A 68 5.92 -11.80 -17.35
CA LEU A 68 6.67 -12.14 -16.14
C LEU A 68 6.60 -10.89 -15.26
N PHE A 69 5.75 -10.95 -14.26
CA PHE A 69 5.62 -9.88 -13.29
C PHE A 69 6.63 -10.14 -12.17
N VAL A 70 7.50 -9.16 -11.92
CA VAL A 70 8.02 -8.98 -10.57
C VAL A 70 6.79 -8.74 -9.71
N ALA A 71 6.68 -9.41 -8.56
CA ALA A 71 5.56 -9.18 -7.66
C ALA A 71 5.41 -7.65 -7.42
N GLY A 72 4.18 -7.14 -7.53
CA GLY A 72 3.87 -5.71 -7.43
C GLY A 72 4.04 -4.86 -8.71
N ASP A 73 4.53 -5.40 -9.83
CA ASP A 73 4.60 -4.66 -11.09
C ASP A 73 3.36 -4.87 -11.97
N THR A 74 2.84 -3.81 -12.59
CA THR A 74 1.79 -3.88 -13.61
C THR A 74 2.36 -3.98 -15.03
N THR A 75 3.68 -3.87 -15.17
CA THR A 75 4.38 -3.87 -16.45
C THR A 75 5.03 -5.23 -16.68
N PRO A 76 4.86 -5.85 -17.87
CA PRO A 76 5.60 -7.04 -18.25
C PRO A 76 7.11 -6.77 -18.19
N HIS A 77 7.84 -7.58 -17.43
CA HIS A 77 9.30 -7.61 -17.53
C HIS A 77 9.73 -8.80 -18.38
N PRO A 78 10.76 -8.62 -19.25
CA PRO A 78 11.33 -9.75 -19.95
C PRO A 78 12.27 -10.57 -19.04
N LEU A 79 12.60 -10.07 -17.83
CA LEU A 79 13.51 -10.68 -16.85
C LEU A 79 12.88 -10.74 -15.44
N LEU A 80 12.90 -11.90 -14.78
CA LEU A 80 12.50 -12.08 -13.38
C LEU A 80 13.66 -12.69 -12.59
N PRO A 81 14.21 -12.00 -11.57
CA PRO A 81 15.45 -12.46 -10.98
C PRO A 81 15.27 -13.36 -9.77
N VAL A 82 16.15 -14.34 -9.61
CA VAL A 82 16.10 -15.37 -8.57
C VAL A 82 17.46 -15.52 -7.88
N ARG A 83 17.49 -15.89 -6.60
CA ARG A 83 18.70 -16.40 -5.93
C ARG A 83 18.76 -17.91 -6.08
N TYR A 84 19.95 -18.51 -5.96
CA TYR A 84 20.05 -19.96 -5.81
C TYR A 84 20.88 -20.36 -4.59
N GLN A 85 20.43 -21.38 -3.87
CA GLN A 85 21.06 -21.95 -2.67
C GLN A 85 21.33 -23.44 -2.88
N ASP A 86 22.32 -23.99 -2.18
CA ASP A 86 22.54 -25.44 -2.19
C ASP A 86 21.43 -26.06 -1.35
N GLY A 87 20.74 -27.05 -1.89
CA GLY A 87 19.68 -27.75 -1.17
C GLY A 87 20.23 -28.68 -0.09
N ALA A 88 19.34 -29.27 0.71
CA ALA A 88 19.71 -30.14 1.81
C ALA A 88 20.41 -31.43 1.35
N GLU A 89 20.14 -31.87 0.12
CA GLU A 89 20.77 -33.04 -0.50
C GLU A 89 21.97 -32.64 -1.36
N ALA A 90 23.04 -33.44 -1.30
CA ALA A 90 24.27 -33.16 -2.04
C ALA A 90 24.03 -33.18 -3.56
N GLY A 91 24.14 -32.00 -4.20
CA GLY A 91 23.89 -31.83 -5.64
C GLY A 91 22.57 -31.13 -5.97
N SER A 92 21.66 -30.98 -5.01
CA SER A 92 20.39 -30.26 -5.19
C SER A 92 20.58 -28.73 -5.16
N ILE A 93 19.81 -28.01 -5.97
CA ILE A 93 19.83 -26.53 -6.05
C ILE A 93 18.43 -26.00 -5.77
N VAL A 94 18.29 -25.02 -4.87
CA VAL A 94 17.04 -24.31 -4.60
C VAL A 94 17.09 -22.94 -5.25
N LEU A 95 16.20 -22.66 -6.20
CA LEU A 95 16.00 -21.30 -6.71
C LEU A 95 14.96 -20.60 -5.84
N TYR A 96 15.37 -19.51 -5.23
CA TYR A 96 14.56 -18.71 -4.32
C TYR A 96 14.28 -17.36 -4.97
N HIS A 97 13.02 -17.01 -5.22
CA HIS A 97 12.67 -15.66 -5.63
C HIS A 97 12.63 -14.76 -4.38
N PRO A 98 13.59 -13.84 -4.20
CA PRO A 98 13.81 -13.17 -2.92
C PRO A 98 12.70 -12.22 -2.50
N PHE A 99 11.78 -11.92 -3.42
CA PHE A 99 10.70 -10.98 -3.20
C PHE A 99 9.34 -11.65 -3.02
N SER A 100 9.12 -12.83 -3.61
CA SER A 100 7.85 -13.57 -3.45
C SER A 100 7.94 -14.72 -2.45
N GLY A 101 9.14 -15.05 -1.96
CA GLY A 101 9.35 -16.18 -1.06
C GLY A 101 9.24 -17.55 -1.74
N LEU A 102 8.98 -17.59 -3.05
CA LEU A 102 8.83 -18.83 -3.82
C LEU A 102 10.18 -19.57 -3.90
N SER A 103 10.13 -20.88 -3.69
CA SER A 103 11.29 -21.76 -3.85
C SER A 103 11.01 -22.87 -4.86
N LEU A 104 11.89 -23.02 -5.84
CA LEU A 104 11.93 -24.09 -6.84
C LEU A 104 13.08 -25.04 -6.50
N PHE A 105 12.83 -26.34 -6.38
CA PHE A 105 13.83 -27.32 -6.00
C PHE A 105 14.27 -28.15 -7.21
N LEU A 106 15.50 -27.92 -7.68
CA LEU A 106 16.08 -28.67 -8.79
C LEU A 106 16.74 -29.94 -8.25
N ASP A 107 16.11 -31.09 -8.48
CA ASP A 107 16.67 -32.42 -8.23
C ASP A 107 17.44 -32.95 -9.46
N ASP A 108 18.41 -33.81 -9.20
CA ASP A 108 19.29 -34.35 -10.23
C ASP A 108 18.57 -35.46 -11.04
N ALA A 109 17.94 -35.11 -12.16
CA ALA A 109 17.29 -36.09 -13.02
C ALA A 109 18.27 -36.65 -14.07
N ALA A 110 18.35 -37.98 -14.13
CA ALA A 110 18.95 -38.68 -15.24
C ALA A 110 18.04 -38.56 -16.48
N ASP A 111 18.59 -37.96 -17.53
CA ASP A 111 18.05 -37.88 -18.90
C ASP A 111 16.92 -36.86 -19.17
N GLY A 112 17.33 -35.64 -19.53
CA GLY A 112 16.60 -34.72 -20.43
C GLY A 112 15.38 -33.96 -19.87
N GLU A 113 14.62 -34.56 -18.96
CA GLU A 113 13.50 -33.91 -18.26
C GLU A 113 13.71 -33.98 -16.75
N VAL A 114 13.72 -32.81 -16.10
CA VAL A 114 13.82 -32.67 -14.66
C VAL A 114 12.42 -32.38 -14.11
N ALA A 115 11.86 -33.30 -13.33
CA ALA A 115 10.66 -33.03 -12.54
C ALA A 115 11.08 -32.30 -11.25
N VAL A 116 10.49 -31.13 -10.99
CA VAL A 116 10.88 -30.22 -9.92
C VAL A 116 9.65 -29.90 -9.06
N PRO A 117 9.63 -30.30 -7.79
CA PRO A 117 8.59 -29.86 -6.88
C PRO A 117 8.71 -28.35 -6.61
N CYS A 118 7.59 -27.64 -6.68
CA CYS A 118 7.50 -26.22 -6.35
C CYS A 118 6.66 -26.07 -5.09
N PHE A 119 7.20 -25.37 -4.09
CA PHE A 119 6.49 -25.13 -2.85
C PHE A 119 6.20 -23.64 -2.74
N SER A 120 4.92 -23.29 -2.66
CA SER A 120 4.50 -21.99 -2.13
C SER A 120 4.44 -22.08 -0.60
N ARG A 121 4.47 -20.94 0.08
CA ARG A 121 4.43 -20.91 1.55
C ARG A 121 3.09 -21.42 2.11
N ASP A 122 2.04 -21.51 1.30
CA ASP A 122 0.67 -21.76 1.77
C ASP A 122 -0.09 -22.95 1.14
N GLU A 123 0.32 -23.57 0.02
CA GLU A 123 -0.42 -24.74 -0.51
C GLU A 123 0.45 -25.77 -1.25
N GLY A 124 0.07 -27.05 -1.10
CA GLY A 124 0.67 -28.22 -1.75
C GLY A 124 0.41 -28.28 -3.25
N ALA A 125 1.22 -27.54 -4.02
CA ALA A 125 1.18 -27.52 -5.48
C ALA A 125 1.79 -28.80 -6.10
N GLU A 126 1.27 -29.21 -7.26
CA GLU A 126 1.85 -30.30 -8.04
C GLU A 126 3.22 -29.93 -8.66
N PRO A 127 4.14 -30.90 -8.81
CA PRO A 127 5.48 -30.64 -9.34
C PRO A 127 5.45 -30.11 -10.78
N TYR A 128 6.28 -29.12 -11.06
CA TYR A 128 6.49 -28.58 -12.40
C TYR A 128 7.58 -29.41 -13.09
N ALA A 129 7.40 -29.77 -14.37
CA ALA A 129 8.46 -30.40 -15.14
C ALA A 129 9.23 -29.35 -15.97
N PHE A 130 10.53 -29.56 -16.11
CA PHE A 130 11.45 -28.69 -16.83
C PHE A 130 12.24 -29.52 -17.83
N ARG A 131 12.47 -28.98 -19.02
CA ARG A 131 13.37 -29.59 -20.01
C ARG A 131 14.60 -28.71 -20.16
N LEU A 132 15.77 -29.35 -20.10
CA LEU A 132 17.04 -28.70 -20.39
C LEU A 132 17.22 -28.62 -21.91
N GLU A 133 17.34 -27.41 -22.45
CA GLU A 133 17.64 -27.16 -23.85
C GLU A 133 18.95 -26.39 -23.97
N GLU A 134 19.80 -26.71 -24.96
CA GLU A 134 21.04 -25.96 -25.21
C GLU A 134 20.69 -24.57 -25.75
N LEU A 135 21.35 -23.50 -25.25
CA LEU A 135 21.08 -22.12 -25.68
C LEU A 135 21.08 -21.97 -27.20
N SER A 136 22.04 -22.58 -27.90
CA SER A 136 22.20 -22.52 -29.36
C SER A 136 20.98 -22.99 -30.16
N LEU A 137 20.04 -23.70 -29.52
CA LEU A 137 18.86 -24.28 -30.15
C LEU A 137 17.61 -23.38 -30.08
N LEU A 138 17.65 -22.24 -29.37
CA LEU A 138 16.50 -21.34 -29.33
C LEU A 138 16.42 -20.40 -30.54
N PRO A 139 15.24 -20.27 -31.17
CA PRO A 139 15.01 -19.32 -32.26
C PRO A 139 15.29 -17.85 -31.89
N ASP A 140 15.07 -17.47 -30.62
CA ASP A 140 15.16 -16.08 -30.14
C ASP A 140 16.54 -15.71 -29.57
N MET A 141 17.53 -16.62 -29.63
CA MET A 141 18.88 -16.39 -29.10
C MET A 141 19.53 -15.08 -29.51
N PRO A 142 19.49 -14.66 -30.79
CA PRO A 142 20.15 -13.42 -31.21
C PRO A 142 19.61 -12.18 -30.50
N ALA A 143 18.32 -12.19 -30.12
CA ALA A 143 17.68 -11.08 -29.40
C ALA A 143 18.00 -11.11 -27.90
N LEU A 144 18.19 -12.30 -27.31
CA LEU A 144 18.51 -12.45 -25.89
C LEU A 144 20.00 -12.24 -25.59
N LEU A 145 20.89 -12.61 -26.52
CA LEU A 145 22.34 -12.65 -26.30
C LEU A 145 22.93 -11.34 -25.71
N PRO A 146 22.60 -10.13 -26.20
CA PRO A 146 23.14 -8.89 -25.62
C PRO A 146 22.71 -8.67 -24.15
N ILE A 147 21.48 -9.06 -23.82
CA ILE A 147 20.95 -8.97 -22.45
C ILE A 147 21.69 -9.98 -21.56
N LEU A 148 21.94 -11.20 -22.06
CA LEU A 148 22.70 -12.24 -21.34
C LEU A 148 24.12 -11.78 -21.02
N GLU A 149 24.82 -11.26 -22.02
CA GLU A 149 26.18 -10.75 -21.86
C GLU A 149 26.22 -9.61 -20.84
N ALA A 150 25.23 -8.72 -20.85
CA ALA A 150 25.12 -7.64 -19.88
C ALA A 150 24.84 -8.15 -18.45
N VAL A 151 23.92 -9.11 -18.27
CA VAL A 151 23.64 -9.72 -16.97
C VAL A 151 24.87 -10.44 -16.44
N GLN A 152 25.56 -11.24 -17.27
CA GLN A 152 26.79 -11.92 -16.90
C GLN A 152 27.89 -10.93 -16.51
N HIS A 153 28.05 -9.86 -17.27
CA HIS A 153 29.01 -8.81 -16.98
C HIS A 153 28.78 -8.20 -15.60
N TYR A 154 27.54 -7.77 -15.30
CA TYR A 154 27.23 -7.17 -14.01
C TYR A 154 27.25 -8.18 -12.85
N ALA A 155 26.83 -9.41 -13.08
CA ALA A 155 26.85 -10.47 -12.08
C ALA A 155 28.29 -10.90 -11.71
N ALA A 156 29.25 -10.70 -12.60
CA ALA A 156 30.67 -10.95 -12.33
C ALA A 156 31.34 -9.83 -11.51
N LEU A 157 30.70 -8.67 -11.36
CA LEU A 157 31.23 -7.60 -10.54
C LEU A 157 31.20 -7.96 -9.05
N PRO A 158 32.21 -7.53 -8.27
CA PRO A 158 32.12 -7.51 -6.82
C PRO A 158 30.80 -6.91 -6.33
N PRO A 159 30.08 -7.54 -5.39
CA PRO A 159 28.80 -7.06 -4.89
C PRO A 159 28.98 -5.96 -3.83
N ASP A 160 29.92 -5.04 -4.05
CA ASP A 160 30.17 -3.89 -3.18
C ASP A 160 29.67 -2.59 -3.82
N GLY A 161 29.22 -1.65 -3.00
CA GLY A 161 28.59 -0.42 -3.49
C GLY A 161 29.55 0.48 -4.26
N ALA A 162 30.85 0.46 -3.98
CA ALA A 162 31.83 1.34 -4.63
C ALA A 162 32.01 0.96 -6.10
N THR A 163 32.19 -0.33 -6.39
CA THR A 163 32.26 -0.85 -7.77
C THR A 163 31.03 -0.46 -8.58
N TRP A 164 29.83 -0.66 -8.01
CA TRP A 164 28.57 -0.37 -8.68
C TRP A 164 28.30 1.12 -8.86
N LEU A 165 28.80 1.96 -7.94
CA LEU A 165 28.74 3.41 -8.09
C LEU A 165 29.62 3.90 -9.25
N GLU A 166 30.81 3.30 -9.44
CA GLU A 166 31.68 3.63 -10.57
C GLU A 166 31.05 3.23 -11.91
N VAL A 167 30.34 2.09 -11.97
CA VAL A 167 29.52 1.72 -13.14
C VAL A 167 28.48 2.80 -13.44
N LEU A 168 27.75 3.28 -12.42
CA LEU A 168 26.81 4.38 -12.59
C LEU A 168 27.52 5.64 -13.11
N ARG A 169 28.66 6.03 -12.52
CA ARG A 169 29.43 7.22 -12.95
C ARG A 169 29.93 7.14 -14.38
N ALA A 170 30.43 5.97 -14.79
CA ALA A 170 31.01 5.75 -16.10
C ALA A 170 29.98 5.85 -17.23
N GLY A 171 28.71 5.61 -16.94
CA GLY A 171 27.68 5.53 -17.97
C GLY A 171 27.25 4.09 -18.22
N ILE A 172 25.95 3.85 -18.27
CA ILE A 172 25.34 2.58 -18.66
C ILE A 172 24.68 2.80 -20.02
N GLY A 173 25.03 1.97 -21.00
CA GLY A 173 24.34 1.95 -22.28
C GLY A 173 22.85 1.63 -22.09
N THR A 174 21.96 2.27 -22.84
CA THR A 174 20.50 2.09 -22.71
C THR A 174 20.06 0.63 -22.87
N ASP A 175 20.78 -0.13 -23.70
CA ASP A 175 20.63 -1.57 -23.93
C ASP A 175 21.00 -2.43 -22.70
N ARG A 176 21.75 -1.87 -21.75
CA ARG A 176 22.26 -2.55 -20.55
C ARG A 176 21.59 -2.13 -19.24
N VAL A 177 20.73 -1.10 -19.26
CA VAL A 177 20.07 -0.57 -18.06
C VAL A 177 19.24 -1.65 -17.36
N MET A 178 18.50 -2.44 -18.11
CA MET A 178 17.66 -3.50 -17.54
C MET A 178 18.49 -4.58 -16.83
N ALA A 179 19.61 -4.99 -17.42
CA ALA A 179 20.52 -5.95 -16.78
C ALA A 179 21.15 -5.38 -15.50
N PHE A 180 21.53 -4.10 -15.52
CA PHE A 180 22.01 -3.41 -14.33
C PHE A 180 20.93 -3.38 -13.23
N ASP A 181 19.71 -2.92 -13.55
CA ASP A 181 18.60 -2.81 -12.61
C ASP A 181 18.31 -4.13 -11.88
N VAL A 182 18.23 -5.21 -12.67
CA VAL A 182 17.96 -6.54 -12.18
C VAL A 182 19.06 -6.99 -11.21
N VAL A 183 20.33 -6.90 -11.61
CA VAL A 183 21.44 -7.43 -10.81
C VAL A 183 21.73 -6.52 -9.59
N ALA A 184 21.61 -5.20 -9.73
CA ALA A 184 21.87 -4.23 -8.66
C ALA A 184 20.93 -4.42 -7.46
N ARG A 185 19.69 -4.88 -7.67
CA ARG A 185 18.74 -5.16 -6.58
C ARG A 185 19.17 -6.28 -5.63
N PHE A 186 20.15 -7.11 -6.03
CA PHE A 186 20.70 -8.21 -5.23
C PHE A 186 21.89 -7.83 -4.37
N LEU A 187 22.37 -6.59 -4.49
CA LEU A 187 23.43 -6.09 -3.63
C LEU A 187 23.04 -6.24 -2.16
N PRO A 188 24.01 -6.52 -1.27
CA PRO A 188 23.77 -6.58 0.15
C PRO A 188 23.11 -5.30 0.65
N ARG A 189 22.24 -5.42 1.66
CA ARG A 189 21.50 -4.28 2.20
C ARG A 189 22.41 -3.13 2.63
N ALA A 190 23.53 -3.43 3.28
CA ALA A 190 24.49 -2.41 3.69
C ALA A 190 25.06 -1.61 2.51
N GLU A 191 25.28 -2.27 1.38
CA GLU A 191 25.79 -1.64 0.15
C GLU A 191 24.71 -0.76 -0.51
N ILE A 192 23.46 -1.23 -0.56
CA ILE A 192 22.32 -0.42 -1.01
C ILE A 192 22.15 0.83 -0.15
N ASP A 193 22.18 0.69 1.17
CA ASP A 193 22.05 1.83 2.09
C ASP A 193 23.21 2.81 1.92
N TRP A 194 24.42 2.32 1.68
CA TRP A 194 25.59 3.14 1.39
C TRP A 194 25.46 3.87 0.05
N MET A 195 25.09 3.17 -1.02
CA MET A 195 24.90 3.75 -2.35
C MET A 195 23.79 4.79 -2.35
N ALA A 196 22.65 4.51 -1.70
CA ALA A 196 21.53 5.43 -1.59
C ALA A 196 21.95 6.76 -0.94
N ARG A 197 22.77 6.73 0.12
CA ARG A 197 23.37 7.94 0.72
C ARG A 197 24.21 8.71 -0.31
N ARG A 198 25.10 8.03 -1.03
CA ARG A 198 25.96 8.67 -2.04
C ARG A 198 25.17 9.28 -3.20
N ILE A 199 24.15 8.59 -3.68
CA ILE A 199 23.27 9.09 -4.74
C ILE A 199 22.48 10.30 -4.24
N LEU A 200 21.98 10.25 -3.00
CA LEU A 200 21.25 11.37 -2.40
C LEU A 200 22.12 12.62 -2.21
N ASP A 201 23.43 12.45 -1.94
CA ASP A 201 24.36 13.56 -1.74
C ASP A 201 24.96 14.11 -3.05
N ASP A 202 24.98 13.34 -4.15
CA ASP A 202 25.63 13.69 -5.41
C ASP A 202 24.63 14.01 -6.55
N PRO A 203 24.45 15.29 -6.92
CA PRO A 203 23.53 15.69 -8.00
C PRO A 203 23.87 15.07 -9.36
N ALA A 204 25.14 14.76 -9.64
CA ALA A 204 25.53 14.14 -10.90
C ALA A 204 25.06 12.69 -10.98
N LEU A 205 25.15 11.95 -9.87
CA LEU A 205 24.61 10.59 -9.78
C LEU A 205 23.09 10.56 -9.93
N ARG A 206 22.36 11.51 -9.32
CA ARG A 206 20.90 11.62 -9.52
C ARG A 206 20.53 11.88 -10.98
N ARG A 207 21.21 12.81 -11.65
CA ARG A 207 21.00 13.06 -13.09
C ARG A 207 21.29 11.82 -13.93
N THR A 208 22.30 11.05 -13.54
CA THR A 208 22.60 9.78 -14.20
C THR A 208 21.50 8.75 -14.00
N MET A 209 20.98 8.59 -12.78
CA MET A 209 19.81 7.74 -12.51
C MET A 209 18.60 8.15 -13.38
N GLN A 210 18.28 9.45 -13.44
CA GLN A 210 17.19 9.97 -14.28
C GLN A 210 17.38 9.64 -15.77
N ARG A 211 18.62 9.71 -16.26
CA ARG A 211 18.93 9.38 -17.66
C ARG A 211 18.80 7.88 -17.95
N PHE A 212 19.19 7.02 -17.02
CA PHE A 212 19.07 5.57 -17.19
C PHE A 212 17.64 5.08 -17.03
N PHE A 213 16.87 5.70 -16.12
CA PHE A 213 15.51 5.31 -15.79
C PHE A 213 14.52 6.46 -16.06
N PRO A 214 14.38 6.93 -17.30
CA PRO A 214 13.64 8.16 -17.62
C PRO A 214 12.13 8.06 -17.36
N THR A 215 11.58 6.85 -17.28
CA THR A 215 10.16 6.58 -17.00
C THR A 215 9.92 6.12 -15.55
N ASP A 216 10.98 5.97 -14.76
CA ASP A 216 10.88 5.53 -13.37
C ASP A 216 10.60 6.71 -12.46
N LEU A 217 9.45 6.70 -11.80
CA LEU A 217 9.02 7.79 -10.91
C LEU A 217 9.97 8.00 -9.73
N PHE A 218 10.64 6.95 -9.24
CA PHE A 218 11.54 7.03 -8.11
C PHE A 218 12.89 7.64 -8.50
N ALA A 219 13.40 7.32 -9.69
CA ALA A 219 14.59 7.96 -10.25
C ALA A 219 14.33 9.43 -10.61
N CYS A 220 13.18 9.70 -11.24
CA CYS A 220 12.84 11.01 -11.78
C CYS A 220 12.36 12.01 -10.73
N HIS A 221 11.66 11.53 -9.69
CA HIS A 221 11.01 12.40 -8.71
C HIS A 221 11.39 12.05 -7.26
N ALA A 222 11.23 10.80 -6.80
CA ALA A 222 11.40 10.51 -5.37
C ALA A 222 12.80 10.87 -4.82
N LEU A 223 13.88 10.45 -5.48
CA LEU A 223 15.26 10.73 -5.06
C LEU A 223 15.62 12.24 -5.19
N PRO A 224 15.38 12.91 -6.33
CA PRO A 224 15.59 14.36 -6.46
C PRO A 224 14.78 15.19 -5.47
N ASP A 225 13.49 14.88 -5.28
CA ASP A 225 12.60 15.64 -4.41
C ASP A 225 12.98 15.46 -2.94
N LEU A 226 13.39 14.24 -2.54
CA LEU A 226 13.94 14.00 -1.21
C LEU A 226 15.21 14.81 -0.96
N ALA A 227 16.14 14.84 -1.92
CA ALA A 227 17.37 15.63 -1.80
C ALA A 227 17.07 17.13 -1.65
N ALA A 228 16.21 17.67 -2.52
CA ALA A 228 15.80 19.08 -2.47
C ALA A 228 15.06 19.42 -1.17
N TRP A 229 14.16 18.54 -0.71
CA TRP A 229 13.45 18.73 0.55
C TRP A 229 14.40 18.71 1.74
N LEU A 230 15.45 17.89 1.76
CA LEU A 230 16.40 17.85 2.88
C LEU A 230 17.17 19.16 3.10
N GLU A 231 17.31 20.00 2.07
CA GLU A 231 18.00 21.29 2.17
C GLU A 231 17.24 22.30 3.04
N ALA A 232 15.91 22.37 2.92
CA ALA A 232 15.08 23.39 3.59
C ALA A 232 13.97 22.83 4.48
N ARG A 233 13.60 21.56 4.29
CA ARG A 233 12.48 20.84 4.91
C ARG A 233 11.19 21.66 5.02
N PRO A 234 10.68 22.22 3.90
CA PRO A 234 9.43 22.96 3.92
C PRO A 234 8.25 22.06 4.33
N LYS A 235 7.25 22.66 4.97
CA LYS A 235 5.95 22.01 5.16
C LYS A 235 5.25 21.87 3.81
N LEU A 236 4.44 20.82 3.67
CA LEU A 236 3.56 20.69 2.52
C LEU A 236 2.37 21.64 2.69
N THR A 237 2.16 22.53 1.74
CA THR A 237 0.91 23.27 1.59
C THR A 237 0.00 22.48 0.64
N ARG A 238 0.33 22.50 -0.65
CA ARG A 238 -0.41 21.76 -1.68
C ARG A 238 0.54 21.14 -2.71
N THR A 239 0.19 19.96 -3.20
CA THR A 239 0.73 19.41 -4.45
C THR A 239 -0.36 18.64 -5.20
N ASP A 240 -0.17 18.46 -6.51
CA ASP A 240 -1.08 17.69 -7.34
C ASP A 240 -0.32 16.46 -7.88
N ILE A 241 -0.93 15.27 -7.84
CA ILE A 241 -0.35 14.03 -8.41
C ILE A 241 -1.17 13.61 -9.64
N PRO A 242 -0.57 13.65 -10.85
CA PRO A 242 -1.29 13.44 -12.10
C PRO A 242 -1.58 11.95 -12.35
N ALA A 243 -2.45 11.63 -13.30
CA ALA A 243 -2.73 10.24 -13.71
C ALA A 243 -1.48 9.47 -14.19
N ALA A 244 -0.44 10.16 -14.66
CA ALA A 244 0.85 9.54 -15.00
C ALA A 244 1.52 8.82 -13.81
N TYR A 245 1.07 9.08 -12.58
CA TYR A 245 1.58 8.47 -11.35
C TYR A 245 0.73 7.27 -10.91
N ASP A 246 -0.19 6.79 -11.75
CA ASP A 246 -1.10 5.68 -11.40
C ASP A 246 -0.36 4.35 -11.13
N SER A 247 0.85 4.17 -11.66
CA SER A 247 1.69 3.00 -11.33
C SER A 247 2.07 2.92 -9.84
N LEU A 248 2.00 4.04 -9.11
CA LEU A 248 2.16 4.05 -7.65
C LEU A 248 1.05 3.30 -6.93
N ALA A 249 -0.07 2.99 -7.57
CA ALA A 249 -1.11 2.16 -6.96
C ALA A 249 -0.66 0.73 -6.69
N THR A 250 0.41 0.27 -7.35
CA THR A 250 0.90 -1.11 -7.27
C THR A 250 2.38 -1.21 -6.92
N ALA A 251 3.18 -0.22 -7.32
CA ALA A 251 4.62 -0.24 -7.10
C ALA A 251 5.00 -0.34 -5.60
N GLY A 252 5.43 -1.52 -5.15
CA GLY A 252 5.79 -1.79 -3.76
C GLY A 252 4.64 -2.22 -2.85
N LEU A 253 3.41 -2.32 -3.36
CA LEU A 253 2.23 -2.71 -2.59
C LEU A 253 2.39 -4.11 -1.97
N ASP A 254 3.05 -5.02 -2.69
CA ASP A 254 3.34 -6.39 -2.29
C ASP A 254 4.60 -6.53 -1.41
N GLY A 255 5.28 -5.42 -1.10
CA GLY A 255 6.57 -5.40 -0.42
C GLY A 255 7.78 -5.37 -1.35
N THR A 256 7.61 -5.39 -2.67
CA THR A 256 8.73 -5.47 -3.61
C THR A 256 9.06 -4.14 -4.28
N CYS A 257 10.30 -3.67 -4.16
CA CYS A 257 10.78 -2.54 -4.95
C CYS A 257 10.82 -2.91 -6.46
N THR A 258 10.08 -2.15 -7.27
CA THR A 258 9.93 -2.36 -8.71
C THR A 258 11.21 -2.10 -9.52
N SER A 259 12.13 -1.29 -9.00
CA SER A 259 13.42 -0.98 -9.63
C SER A 259 14.53 -0.74 -8.60
N PHE A 260 15.77 -0.67 -9.08
CA PHE A 260 16.92 -0.22 -8.30
C PHE A 260 16.75 1.22 -7.81
N ALA A 261 16.09 2.08 -8.59
CA ALA A 261 15.80 3.44 -8.17
C ALA A 261 14.79 3.49 -7.02
N HIS A 262 13.73 2.68 -7.09
CA HIS A 262 12.78 2.50 -6.00
C HIS A 262 13.48 2.00 -4.74
N LEU A 263 14.34 0.98 -4.88
CA LEU A 263 15.13 0.45 -3.77
C LEU A 263 16.05 1.50 -3.14
N CYS A 264 16.78 2.27 -3.96
CA CYS A 264 17.60 3.37 -3.47
C CYS A 264 16.76 4.46 -2.79
N GLY A 265 15.57 4.76 -3.31
CA GLY A 265 14.60 5.67 -2.71
C GLY A 265 14.18 5.21 -1.32
N ALA A 266 13.73 3.96 -1.19
CA ALA A 266 13.37 3.35 0.10
C ALA A 266 14.53 3.40 1.10
N ALA A 267 15.75 3.05 0.67
CA ALA A 267 16.95 3.13 1.51
C ALA A 267 17.29 4.57 1.90
N ALA A 268 17.17 5.53 0.98
CA ALA A 268 17.44 6.94 1.23
C ALA A 268 16.49 7.54 2.28
N ARG A 269 15.21 7.14 2.25
CA ARG A 269 14.20 7.58 3.24
C ARG A 269 14.59 7.20 4.68
N ARG A 270 15.27 6.07 4.89
CA ARG A 270 15.76 5.63 6.22
C ARG A 270 16.87 6.51 6.81
N ILE A 271 17.51 7.36 6.00
CA ILE A 271 18.54 8.30 6.46
C ILE A 271 17.90 9.50 7.19
N VAL A 272 16.64 9.80 6.87
CA VAL A 272 15.95 11.00 7.35
C VAL A 272 15.71 10.89 8.85
N ARG A 273 16.27 11.85 9.60
CA ARG A 273 15.93 12.03 11.00
C ARG A 273 14.65 12.86 11.12
N PRO A 274 13.59 12.34 11.76
CA PRO A 274 12.35 13.09 11.97
C PRO A 274 12.52 14.20 13.01
N ARG A 275 11.69 15.25 12.92
CA ARG A 275 11.65 16.39 13.85
C ARG A 275 10.35 16.48 14.67
N ARG A 276 9.35 15.69 14.30
CA ARG A 276 8.01 15.64 14.89
C ARG A 276 7.63 14.21 15.25
N ASP A 277 6.59 14.04 16.07
CA ASP A 277 6.17 12.71 16.52
C ASP A 277 5.25 12.02 15.50
N VAL A 278 4.00 12.45 15.39
CA VAL A 278 2.98 11.70 14.64
C VAL A 278 2.41 12.52 13.50
N ALA A 279 2.36 11.91 12.32
CA ALA A 279 1.55 12.35 11.20
C ALA A 279 0.38 11.40 10.92
N ILE A 280 -0.66 11.93 10.29
CA ILE A 280 -1.73 11.12 9.69
C ILE A 280 -1.73 11.29 8.18
N VAL A 281 -1.96 10.18 7.47
CA VAL A 281 -2.28 10.14 6.03
C VAL A 281 -3.71 9.64 5.88
N ALA A 282 -4.55 10.40 5.18
CA ALA A 282 -5.95 10.04 4.93
C ALA A 282 -6.34 10.34 3.47
N THR A 283 -7.39 9.66 3.00
CA THR A 283 -7.99 9.92 1.67
C THR A 283 -9.41 10.48 1.81
N ALA A 284 -9.76 11.46 0.98
CA ALA A 284 -11.04 12.15 0.99
C ALA A 284 -11.80 11.96 -0.33
N ARG A 285 -12.99 11.36 -0.24
CA ARG A 285 -14.01 11.34 -1.28
C ARG A 285 -15.36 11.73 -0.68
N ASN A 286 -15.80 12.96 -0.92
CA ASN A 286 -17.07 13.53 -0.43
C ASN A 286 -17.25 13.39 1.10
N GLU A 287 -16.23 13.81 1.85
CA GLU A 287 -16.18 13.76 3.32
C GLU A 287 -16.19 15.16 3.96
N GLY A 288 -16.58 16.19 3.19
CA GLY A 288 -16.40 17.60 3.57
C GLY A 288 -17.08 17.95 4.88
N LEU A 289 -18.20 17.30 5.18
CA LEU A 289 -18.94 17.49 6.43
C LEU A 289 -18.13 17.18 7.69
N TYR A 290 -17.22 16.21 7.61
CA TYR A 290 -16.52 15.67 8.78
C TYR A 290 -15.10 16.22 8.91
N LEU A 291 -14.55 16.83 7.85
CA LEU A 291 -13.15 17.28 7.79
C LEU A 291 -12.76 18.15 8.99
N LEU A 292 -13.56 19.16 9.33
CA LEU A 292 -13.18 20.09 10.41
C LEU A 292 -13.17 19.42 11.79
N GLU A 293 -14.17 18.60 12.11
CA GLU A 293 -14.22 17.87 13.37
C GLU A 293 -13.06 16.87 13.47
N TRP A 294 -12.82 16.11 12.40
CA TRP A 294 -11.77 15.11 12.33
C TRP A 294 -10.38 15.74 12.46
N ILE A 295 -10.11 16.84 11.75
CA ILE A 295 -8.84 17.58 11.86
C ILE A 295 -8.69 18.17 13.27
N ALA A 296 -9.72 18.82 13.81
CA ALA A 296 -9.67 19.45 15.12
C ALA A 296 -9.35 18.44 16.22
N TYR A 297 -10.01 17.27 16.20
CA TYR A 297 -9.78 16.21 17.17
C TYR A 297 -8.34 15.69 17.12
N HIS A 298 -7.84 15.33 15.93
CA HIS A 298 -6.50 14.77 15.81
C HIS A 298 -5.42 15.78 16.19
N ARG A 299 -5.62 17.06 15.90
CA ARG A 299 -4.74 18.14 16.37
C ARG A 299 -4.79 18.31 17.89
N ALA A 300 -5.98 18.25 18.48
CA ALA A 300 -6.17 18.39 19.92
C ALA A 300 -5.43 17.30 20.72
N ILE A 301 -5.40 16.06 20.21
CA ILE A 301 -4.67 14.96 20.86
C ILE A 301 -3.15 14.96 20.60
N GLY A 302 -2.64 15.89 19.79
CA GLY A 302 -1.21 16.10 19.56
C GLY A 302 -0.66 15.61 18.21
N VAL A 303 -1.50 15.33 17.20
CA VAL A 303 -1.01 15.03 15.84
C VAL A 303 -0.39 16.28 15.22
N GLY A 304 0.86 16.15 14.74
CA GLY A 304 1.67 17.28 14.30
C GLY A 304 1.42 17.70 12.85
N ASP A 305 1.33 16.73 11.95
CA ASP A 305 1.07 16.95 10.52
C ASP A 305 -0.06 16.02 10.03
N ILE A 306 -0.92 16.56 9.16
CA ILE A 306 -2.04 15.83 8.56
C ILE A 306 -1.93 15.99 7.04
N PHE A 307 -1.81 14.88 6.33
CA PHE A 307 -1.75 14.81 4.88
C PHE A 307 -3.05 14.22 4.34
N ILE A 308 -3.81 15.02 3.60
CA ILE A 308 -5.09 14.60 3.02
C ILE A 308 -4.93 14.50 1.51
N TYR A 309 -5.14 13.31 0.98
CA TYR A 309 -5.27 13.06 -0.45
C TYR A 309 -6.74 13.21 -0.83
N SER A 310 -7.07 14.01 -1.84
CA SER A 310 -8.45 14.06 -2.35
C SER A 310 -8.55 13.53 -3.76
N ASN A 311 -9.69 12.91 -4.09
CA ASN A 311 -9.97 12.46 -5.43
C ASN A 311 -11.43 12.76 -5.83
N ASN A 312 -11.56 13.59 -6.87
CA ASN A 312 -12.81 13.81 -7.60
C ASN A 312 -14.00 14.31 -6.75
N ASN A 313 -13.77 15.05 -5.66
CA ASN A 313 -14.86 15.53 -4.80
C ASN A 313 -15.88 16.40 -5.57
N ASP A 314 -17.16 16.27 -5.22
CA ASP A 314 -18.25 17.07 -5.78
C ASP A 314 -19.15 17.72 -4.69
N ASP A 315 -18.90 17.41 -3.42
CA ASP A 315 -19.63 17.92 -2.25
C ASP A 315 -19.11 19.26 -1.71
N GLY A 316 -18.16 19.91 -2.41
CA GLY A 316 -17.49 21.13 -1.96
C GLY A 316 -16.23 20.90 -1.11
N SER A 317 -15.84 19.65 -0.84
CA SER A 317 -14.64 19.32 -0.05
C SER A 317 -13.36 19.98 -0.57
N ASP A 318 -13.15 20.06 -1.88
CA ASP A 318 -11.92 20.61 -2.44
C ASP A 318 -11.72 22.09 -2.12
N ALA A 319 -12.81 22.90 -2.05
CA ALA A 319 -12.72 24.30 -1.64
C ALA A 319 -12.36 24.44 -0.15
N LEU A 320 -12.87 23.52 0.68
CA LEU A 320 -12.54 23.46 2.10
C LEU A 320 -11.09 23.03 2.33
N LEU A 321 -10.64 22.00 1.62
CA LEU A 321 -9.25 21.52 1.66
C LEU A 321 -8.27 22.59 1.17
N ALA A 322 -8.62 23.33 0.11
CA ALA A 322 -7.83 24.46 -0.37
C ALA A 322 -7.63 25.52 0.72
N ALA A 323 -8.72 25.97 1.35
CA ALA A 323 -8.65 26.99 2.40
C ALA A 323 -7.84 26.52 3.63
N LEU A 324 -8.01 25.26 4.04
CA LEU A 324 -7.24 24.66 5.14
C LEU A 324 -5.75 24.56 4.81
N SER A 325 -5.43 24.15 3.58
CA SER A 325 -4.05 24.06 3.07
C SER A 325 -3.39 25.43 3.02
N GLU A 326 -4.04 26.44 2.43
CA GLU A 326 -3.54 27.82 2.33
C GLU A 326 -3.28 28.45 3.70
N ALA A 327 -4.08 28.09 4.70
CA ALA A 327 -3.87 28.48 6.10
C ALA A 327 -2.75 27.69 6.81
N GLY A 328 -2.09 26.74 6.13
CA GLY A 328 -1.00 25.92 6.68
C GLY A 328 -1.45 24.91 7.74
N LEU A 329 -2.74 24.53 7.72
CA LEU A 329 -3.35 23.64 8.72
C LEU A 329 -3.22 22.15 8.38
N ILE A 330 -3.12 21.85 7.08
CA ILE A 330 -2.93 20.51 6.52
C ILE A 330 -1.97 20.58 5.33
N GLY A 331 -1.40 19.44 4.95
CA GLY A 331 -0.83 19.23 3.61
C GLY A 331 -1.89 18.60 2.71
N TRP A 332 -2.30 19.29 1.65
CA TRP A 332 -3.29 18.77 0.71
C TRP A 332 -2.62 18.21 -0.55
N ILE A 333 -2.97 16.98 -0.92
CA ILE A 333 -2.54 16.35 -2.15
C ILE A 333 -3.76 16.09 -3.03
N ARG A 334 -3.87 16.74 -4.18
CA ARG A 334 -4.93 16.43 -5.13
C ARG A 334 -4.50 15.26 -6.00
N SER A 335 -5.23 14.15 -5.95
CA SER A 335 -4.96 12.95 -6.73
C SER A 335 -5.88 12.86 -7.93
N GLU A 336 -5.32 13.03 -9.12
CA GLU A 336 -6.00 12.68 -10.37
C GLU A 336 -5.88 11.18 -10.60
N LEU A 337 -6.95 10.53 -11.08
CA LEU A 337 -6.97 9.09 -11.35
C LEU A 337 -7.28 8.84 -12.82
N GLY A 338 -6.46 8.01 -13.46
CA GLY A 338 -6.79 7.41 -14.74
C GLY A 338 -7.88 6.35 -14.61
N GLN A 339 -8.45 5.97 -15.75
CA GLN A 339 -9.51 4.96 -15.80
C GLN A 339 -9.02 3.62 -15.22
N GLY A 340 -9.86 2.98 -14.38
CA GLY A 340 -9.58 1.66 -13.82
C GLY A 340 -8.69 1.64 -12.57
N HIS A 341 -8.23 2.79 -12.07
CA HIS A 341 -7.39 2.87 -10.87
C HIS A 341 -8.20 3.18 -9.60
N ALA A 342 -7.70 2.68 -8.48
CA ALA A 342 -8.22 2.96 -7.13
C ALA A 342 -7.43 4.11 -6.49
N ALA A 343 -8.11 4.92 -5.67
CA ALA A 343 -7.55 6.14 -5.09
C ALA A 343 -6.55 5.86 -3.97
N GLN A 344 -6.91 4.94 -3.07
CA GLN A 344 -6.17 4.67 -1.84
C GLN A 344 -4.78 4.08 -2.10
N PRO A 345 -4.62 3.03 -2.92
CA PRO A 345 -3.29 2.48 -3.18
C PRO A 345 -2.35 3.54 -3.76
N LYS A 346 -2.79 4.34 -4.74
CA LYS A 346 -1.98 5.42 -5.31
C LYS A 346 -1.56 6.45 -4.26
N ALA A 347 -2.47 6.87 -3.39
CA ALA A 347 -2.18 7.82 -2.32
C ALA A 347 -1.13 7.26 -1.36
N TYR A 348 -1.20 5.98 -1.01
CA TYR A 348 -0.28 5.33 -0.08
C TYR A 348 1.10 5.08 -0.73
N GLY A 349 1.14 4.64 -1.98
CA GLY A 349 2.38 4.54 -2.75
C GLY A 349 3.08 5.89 -2.90
N HIS A 350 2.33 6.97 -3.12
CA HIS A 350 2.91 8.32 -3.10
C HIS A 350 3.39 8.73 -1.70
N ALA A 351 2.60 8.52 -0.64
CA ALA A 351 2.96 8.93 0.73
C ALA A 351 4.23 8.23 1.25
N PHE A 352 4.33 6.92 1.03
CA PHE A 352 5.43 6.10 1.54
C PHE A 352 6.57 5.90 0.54
N GLY A 353 6.35 6.08 -0.76
CA GLY A 353 7.39 5.96 -1.79
C GLY A 353 8.00 7.30 -2.22
N MET A 354 7.24 8.41 -2.15
CA MET A 354 7.65 9.67 -2.79
C MET A 354 7.67 10.86 -1.84
N LEU A 355 6.61 11.08 -1.05
CA LEU A 355 6.41 12.31 -0.28
C LEU A 355 7.46 12.47 0.84
N PRO A 356 8.40 13.42 0.77
CA PRO A 356 9.44 13.56 1.79
C PRO A 356 8.93 14.11 3.13
N GLN A 357 7.88 14.94 3.11
CA GLN A 357 7.34 15.62 4.30
C GLN A 357 6.80 14.65 5.35
N VAL A 358 6.32 13.47 4.93
CA VAL A 358 5.90 12.40 5.85
C VAL A 358 7.06 11.96 6.76
N LEU A 359 8.30 12.00 6.25
CA LEU A 359 9.52 11.61 6.99
C LEU A 359 9.96 12.63 8.04
N ASP A 360 9.34 13.81 8.10
CA ASP A 360 9.58 14.75 9.19
C ASP A 360 8.95 14.29 10.51
N ASN A 361 8.10 13.25 10.44
CA ASN A 361 7.41 12.64 11.57
C ASN A 361 8.04 11.26 11.88
N ARG A 362 8.08 10.90 13.16
CA ARG A 362 8.61 9.61 13.62
C ARG A 362 7.67 8.47 13.27
N TRP A 363 6.38 8.73 13.39
CA TRP A 363 5.28 7.80 13.18
C TRP A 363 4.28 8.36 12.18
N THR A 364 3.73 7.48 11.36
CA THR A 364 2.63 7.80 10.45
C THR A 364 1.50 6.80 10.67
N LEU A 365 0.30 7.31 10.86
CA LEU A 365 -0.92 6.52 10.94
C LEU A 365 -1.72 6.73 9.64
N VAL A 366 -2.09 5.62 8.99
CA VAL A 366 -3.04 5.64 7.88
C VAL A 366 -4.42 5.32 8.44
N ILE A 367 -5.34 6.27 8.35
CA ILE A 367 -6.73 6.13 8.80
C ILE A 367 -7.69 6.87 7.86
N ASP A 368 -8.93 6.40 7.83
CA ASP A 368 -10.02 7.00 7.05
C ASP A 368 -10.65 8.20 7.78
N LEU A 369 -11.38 9.05 7.05
CA LEU A 369 -12.00 10.27 7.60
C LEU A 369 -13.22 10.00 8.51
N ASP A 370 -13.59 8.74 8.69
CA ASP A 370 -14.57 8.28 9.68
C ASP A 370 -13.96 7.44 10.80
N GLU A 371 -12.64 7.54 10.96
CA GLU A 371 -11.87 6.85 11.99
C GLU A 371 -11.14 7.84 12.88
N PHE A 372 -11.16 7.62 14.18
CA PHE A 372 -10.56 8.51 15.16
C PHE A 372 -9.63 7.71 16.07
N PHE A 373 -8.36 8.11 16.13
CA PHE A 373 -7.42 7.52 17.08
C PHE A 373 -7.79 7.89 18.52
N ALA A 374 -7.99 6.91 19.37
CA ALA A 374 -8.33 7.12 20.78
C ALA A 374 -7.39 6.33 21.69
N PHE A 375 -7.26 6.79 22.92
CA PHE A 375 -6.41 6.19 23.94
C PHE A 375 -6.95 6.43 25.35
N ASP A 376 -6.46 5.66 26.31
CA ASP A 376 -6.81 5.86 27.72
C ASP A 376 -6.19 7.15 28.25
N THR A 377 -7.02 8.18 28.39
CA THR A 377 -6.62 9.51 28.88
C THR A 377 -6.21 9.52 30.36
N ARG A 378 -6.48 8.44 31.11
CA ARG A 378 -5.94 8.24 32.46
C ARG A 378 -4.48 7.80 32.43
N ARG A 379 -4.01 7.30 31.29
CA ARG A 379 -2.65 6.75 31.10
C ARG A 379 -1.75 7.65 30.28
N PHE A 380 -2.29 8.30 29.25
CA PHE A 380 -1.54 9.15 28.33
C PHE A 380 -2.20 10.52 28.25
N ALA A 381 -1.40 11.60 28.25
CA ALA A 381 -1.92 12.96 28.08
C ALA A 381 -1.89 13.41 26.63
N SER A 382 -1.25 12.67 25.73
CA SER A 382 -1.23 12.96 24.28
C SER A 382 -0.92 11.69 23.48
N ILE A 383 -1.10 11.76 22.16
CA ILE A 383 -0.61 10.71 21.25
C ILE A 383 0.92 10.58 21.30
N GLY A 384 1.64 11.68 21.59
CA GLY A 384 3.09 11.71 21.81
C GLY A 384 3.51 10.83 22.98
N ASP A 385 2.78 10.90 24.10
CA ASP A 385 3.03 10.06 25.28
C ASP A 385 2.80 8.58 24.99
N PHE A 386 1.75 8.26 24.22
CA PHE A 386 1.45 6.88 23.82
C PHE A 386 2.60 6.30 22.98
N VAL A 387 3.05 7.01 21.94
CA VAL A 387 4.14 6.51 21.10
C VAL A 387 5.46 6.44 21.86
N ALA A 388 5.74 7.40 22.76
CA ALA A 388 6.91 7.34 23.65
C ALA A 388 6.88 6.13 24.59
N TRP A 389 5.70 5.74 25.08
CA TRP A 389 5.54 4.53 25.88
C TRP A 389 5.72 3.24 25.07
N GLN A 390 5.36 3.25 23.79
CA GLN A 390 5.68 2.17 22.87
C GLN A 390 7.19 2.12 22.55
N ASP A 391 7.87 3.26 22.44
CA ASP A 391 9.32 3.32 22.17
C ASP A 391 10.20 2.73 23.28
N ALA A 392 9.66 2.52 24.48
CA ALA A 392 10.36 1.86 25.58
C ALA A 392 10.72 0.38 25.27
N ARG A 393 10.31 -0.15 24.11
CA ARG A 393 10.63 -1.49 23.63
C ARG A 393 10.85 -1.48 22.11
N PRO A 394 11.49 -2.51 21.52
CA PRO A 394 11.65 -2.60 20.07
C PRO A 394 10.28 -2.65 19.38
N VAL A 395 9.98 -1.64 18.55
CA VAL A 395 8.71 -1.49 17.84
C VAL A 395 8.87 -0.62 16.60
N ASP A 396 8.30 -1.10 15.50
CA ASP A 396 8.33 -0.49 14.19
C ASP A 396 6.92 -0.19 13.66
N ALA A 397 5.94 -0.99 14.10
CA ALA A 397 4.54 -0.82 13.78
C ALA A 397 3.65 -1.13 15.00
N ILE A 398 2.53 -0.43 15.11
CA ILE A 398 1.55 -0.57 16.18
C ILE A 398 0.19 -0.87 15.54
N ALA A 399 -0.31 -2.08 15.77
CA ALA A 399 -1.64 -2.53 15.41
C ALA A 399 -2.67 -1.97 16.40
N LEU A 400 -3.67 -1.27 15.88
CA LEU A 400 -4.72 -0.61 16.63
C LEU A 400 -6.07 -1.17 16.21
N ASN A 401 -6.72 -1.93 17.09
CA ASN A 401 -8.01 -2.54 16.79
C ASN A 401 -9.10 -1.49 16.62
N TRP A 402 -10.04 -1.82 15.74
CA TRP A 402 -11.26 -1.08 15.57
C TRP A 402 -12.21 -1.28 16.76
N LEU A 403 -12.91 -0.20 17.06
CA LEU A 403 -14.09 -0.18 17.90
C LEU A 403 -15.21 0.46 17.11
N VAL A 404 -16.13 -0.36 16.60
CA VAL A 404 -17.12 0.08 15.61
C VAL A 404 -18.32 0.73 16.30
N PHE A 405 -18.55 2.00 15.96
CA PHE A 405 -19.69 2.78 16.42
C PHE A 405 -20.88 2.59 15.48
N GLY A 406 -22.04 2.34 16.09
CA GLY A 406 -23.30 2.16 15.40
C GLY A 406 -23.92 3.48 14.94
N SER A 407 -25.24 3.49 14.92
CA SER A 407 -26.05 4.67 14.58
C SER A 407 -26.55 5.43 15.80
N SER A 408 -26.45 4.85 17.00
CA SER A 408 -27.12 5.37 18.20
C SER A 408 -28.62 5.62 18.00
N GLY A 409 -29.28 4.82 17.15
CA GLY A 409 -30.68 4.98 16.78
C GLY A 409 -30.98 6.17 15.87
N ALA A 410 -29.98 6.90 15.39
CA ALA A 410 -30.18 8.08 14.55
C ALA A 410 -30.59 7.70 13.12
N VAL A 411 -31.70 8.27 12.65
CA VAL A 411 -32.13 8.18 11.25
C VAL A 411 -31.58 9.36 10.44
N PHE A 412 -31.70 10.58 10.97
CA PHE A 412 -31.27 11.80 10.30
C PHE A 412 -30.03 12.41 10.95
N ARG A 413 -29.27 13.16 10.17
CA ARG A 413 -28.13 13.94 10.69
C ARG A 413 -28.65 15.15 11.46
N THR A 414 -27.98 15.48 12.56
CA THR A 414 -28.18 16.72 13.33
C THR A 414 -26.89 17.54 13.35
N ASP A 415 -26.93 18.80 13.76
CA ASP A 415 -25.78 19.72 13.69
C ASP A 415 -24.72 19.50 14.78
N GLU A 416 -25.02 18.70 15.80
CA GLU A 416 -24.04 18.27 16.79
C GLU A 416 -22.91 17.46 16.16
N LYS A 417 -21.75 17.48 16.80
CA LYS A 417 -20.56 16.76 16.36
C LYS A 417 -20.80 15.26 16.33
N LEU A 418 -20.15 14.57 15.39
CA LEU A 418 -20.25 13.12 15.24
C LEU A 418 -19.97 12.40 16.56
N ILE A 419 -18.90 12.76 17.26
CA ILE A 419 -18.51 12.11 18.52
C ILE A 419 -19.47 12.40 19.70
N GLN A 420 -20.36 13.40 19.58
CA GLN A 420 -21.36 13.73 20.59
C GLN A 420 -22.65 12.94 20.41
N ARG A 421 -23.07 12.74 19.16
CA ARG A 421 -24.35 12.11 18.83
C ARG A 421 -24.25 10.60 18.61
N ILE A 422 -23.10 10.11 18.15
CA ILE A 422 -22.86 8.67 17.96
C ILE A 422 -22.03 8.15 19.13
N VAL A 423 -22.72 7.65 20.16
CA VAL A 423 -22.12 7.22 21.44
C VAL A 423 -22.34 5.74 21.75
N HIS A 424 -23.00 5.00 20.87
CA HIS A 424 -23.23 3.57 21.04
C HIS A 424 -22.40 2.77 20.04
N ARG A 425 -21.61 1.82 20.55
CA ARG A 425 -20.76 0.92 19.77
C ARG A 425 -21.22 -0.53 19.86
N LEU A 426 -20.71 -1.38 18.96
CA LEU A 426 -20.88 -2.83 19.05
C LEU A 426 -20.33 -3.33 20.41
N PRO A 427 -20.93 -4.37 21.02
CA PRO A 427 -20.52 -4.84 22.33
C PRO A 427 -19.16 -5.55 22.34
N TRP A 428 -18.71 -6.06 21.19
CA TRP A 428 -17.42 -6.72 21.02
C TRP A 428 -16.36 -5.79 20.40
N GLN A 429 -15.10 -6.21 20.50
CA GLN A 429 -13.96 -5.57 19.88
C GLN A 429 -13.75 -6.17 18.49
N ASP A 430 -13.46 -5.33 17.50
CA ASP A 430 -13.34 -5.79 16.11
C ASP A 430 -11.89 -6.22 15.82
N PRO A 431 -11.67 -7.39 15.19
CA PRO A 431 -10.32 -7.87 14.91
C PRO A 431 -9.58 -7.05 13.86
N HIS A 432 -10.27 -6.29 13.01
CA HIS A 432 -9.62 -5.41 12.06
C HIS A 432 -8.78 -4.36 12.78
N ILE A 433 -7.65 -4.02 12.16
CA ILE A 433 -6.73 -3.01 12.67
C ILE A 433 -6.55 -1.86 11.68
N LYS A 434 -6.07 -0.73 12.21
CA LYS A 434 -5.20 0.17 11.47
C LYS A 434 -3.81 0.12 12.08
N THR A 435 -2.82 0.54 11.29
CA THR A 435 -1.42 0.45 11.71
C THR A 435 -0.78 1.84 11.74
N MET A 436 -0.21 2.19 12.90
CA MET A 436 0.73 3.30 13.01
C MET A 436 2.15 2.75 12.82
N VAL A 437 2.96 3.35 11.95
CA VAL A 437 4.25 2.79 11.53
C VAL A 437 5.35 3.84 11.54
N ARG A 438 6.61 3.44 11.75
CA ARG A 438 7.76 4.33 11.54
C ARG A 438 7.74 4.87 10.12
N SER A 439 7.69 6.19 9.96
CA SER A 439 7.44 6.83 8.67
C SER A 439 8.46 6.50 7.58
N HIS A 440 9.68 6.09 7.97
CA HIS A 440 10.79 5.81 7.06
C HIS A 440 10.91 4.34 6.63
N LEU A 441 10.12 3.42 7.18
CA LEU A 441 10.24 1.99 6.90
C LEU A 441 9.38 1.50 5.73
N PRO A 442 8.07 1.85 5.62
CA PRO A 442 7.24 1.35 4.54
C PRO A 442 7.71 1.85 3.18
N ILE A 443 7.55 0.99 2.18
CA ILE A 443 7.68 1.36 0.76
C ILE A 443 6.32 1.62 0.12
N HIS A 444 5.25 1.10 0.74
CA HIS A 444 3.86 1.29 0.37
C HIS A 444 2.95 1.00 1.60
N ALA A 445 1.64 1.13 1.47
CA ALA A 445 0.69 0.57 2.43
C ALA A 445 -0.62 0.09 1.77
N HIS A 446 -1.28 -0.87 2.42
CA HIS A 446 -2.70 -1.16 2.28
C HIS A 446 -3.51 -0.28 3.25
N PRO A 447 -4.86 -0.23 3.15
CA PRO A 447 -5.68 0.56 4.08
C PRO A 447 -5.49 0.19 5.56
N HIS A 448 -5.08 -1.04 5.87
CA HIS A 448 -4.97 -1.54 7.24
C HIS A 448 -3.54 -1.74 7.73
N HIS A 449 -2.62 -2.07 6.82
CA HIS A 449 -1.25 -2.41 7.17
C HIS A 449 -0.24 -1.89 6.13
N PRO A 450 0.95 -1.44 6.56
CA PRO A 450 2.05 -1.06 5.68
C PRO A 450 2.64 -2.25 4.93
N ALA A 451 3.22 -1.97 3.76
CA ALA A 451 4.04 -2.92 3.01
C ALA A 451 5.52 -2.54 3.16
N PHE A 452 6.34 -3.55 3.41
CA PHE A 452 7.76 -3.42 3.70
C PHE A 452 8.58 -4.23 2.72
N ASP A 453 9.84 -3.83 2.55
CA ASP A 453 10.82 -4.67 1.89
C ASP A 453 11.02 -5.96 2.71
N PRO A 454 10.93 -7.17 2.12
CA PRO A 454 11.13 -8.43 2.83
C PRO A 454 12.49 -8.56 3.54
N ARG A 455 13.47 -7.72 3.19
CA ARG A 455 14.78 -7.65 3.86
C ARG A 455 14.72 -6.89 5.18
N ASP A 456 13.64 -6.18 5.48
CA ASP A 456 13.44 -5.51 6.75
C ASP A 456 12.89 -6.46 7.82
N HIS A 457 13.50 -6.44 9.00
CA HIS A 457 12.93 -7.05 10.18
C HIS A 457 12.04 -6.03 10.90
N VAL A 458 10.73 -6.13 10.68
CA VAL A 458 9.74 -5.22 11.28
C VAL A 458 9.10 -5.87 12.49
N VAL A 459 9.13 -5.17 13.63
CA VAL A 459 8.43 -5.60 14.85
C VAL A 459 7.10 -4.87 14.99
N THR A 460 6.01 -5.61 14.75
CA THR A 460 4.63 -5.12 14.97
C THR A 460 4.14 -5.48 16.37
N ARG A 461 3.57 -4.50 17.07
CA ARG A 461 3.02 -4.67 18.42
C ARG A 461 1.55 -4.26 18.50
N THR A 462 0.84 -4.80 19.47
CA THR A 462 -0.52 -4.35 19.80
C THR A 462 -0.48 -3.01 20.54
N ALA A 463 -1.65 -2.42 20.79
CA ALA A 463 -1.79 -1.22 21.61
C ALA A 463 -1.29 -1.39 23.06
N SER A 464 -1.32 -2.61 23.62
CA SER A 464 -0.72 -2.94 24.93
C SER A 464 0.80 -3.20 24.85
N GLY A 465 1.37 -3.15 23.65
CA GLY A 465 2.78 -3.37 23.37
C GLY A 465 3.22 -4.83 23.49
N GLY A 466 2.28 -5.77 23.52
CA GLY A 466 2.51 -7.18 23.19
C GLY A 466 2.92 -7.35 21.73
N LEU A 467 3.46 -8.52 21.35
CA LEU A 467 3.69 -8.82 19.94
C LEU A 467 2.35 -9.04 19.24
N HIS A 468 2.14 -8.36 18.12
CA HIS A 468 0.93 -8.56 17.31
C HIS A 468 1.03 -9.89 16.58
N ARG A 469 -0.07 -10.65 16.57
CA ARG A 469 -0.24 -11.92 15.88
C ARG A 469 -1.49 -11.88 15.04
N SER A 470 -1.43 -12.52 13.88
CA SER A 470 -2.50 -12.49 12.89
C SER A 470 -2.58 -13.81 12.12
N PRO A 471 -3.49 -14.73 12.50
CA PRO A 471 -3.71 -15.96 11.75
C PRO A 471 -4.44 -15.72 10.42
N ASP A 472 -5.24 -14.66 10.34
CA ASP A 472 -6.14 -14.37 9.20
C ASP A 472 -5.59 -13.26 8.27
N GLY A 473 -4.29 -12.98 8.33
CA GLY A 473 -3.60 -11.99 7.49
C GLY A 473 -3.50 -10.60 8.11
N ALA A 474 -2.49 -9.82 7.70
CA ALA A 474 -1.97 -8.62 8.38
C ALA A 474 -2.97 -7.48 8.70
N SER A 475 -4.22 -7.55 8.23
CA SER A 475 -5.30 -6.63 8.58
C SER A 475 -6.04 -7.00 9.87
N PHE A 476 -5.77 -8.15 10.49
CA PHE A 476 -6.52 -8.68 11.63
C PHE A 476 -5.63 -8.99 12.83
N SER A 477 -6.16 -8.86 14.05
CA SER A 477 -5.53 -9.34 15.28
C SER A 477 -6.14 -10.65 15.75
N GLU A 478 -5.30 -11.59 16.20
CA GLU A 478 -5.71 -12.82 16.89
C GLU A 478 -6.52 -12.52 18.17
N ALA A 479 -6.05 -11.55 18.95
CA ALA A 479 -6.65 -11.11 20.20
C ALA A 479 -6.84 -9.59 20.15
N PRO A 480 -8.05 -9.09 19.81
CA PRO A 480 -8.32 -7.67 19.71
C PRO A 480 -8.23 -6.96 21.08
N GLU A 481 -7.59 -5.78 21.12
CA GLU A 481 -7.38 -5.00 22.34
C GLU A 481 -7.76 -3.52 22.14
N THR A 482 -8.56 -2.97 23.07
CA THR A 482 -9.04 -1.57 23.01
C THR A 482 -9.00 -0.85 24.37
N ASP A 483 -8.10 -1.30 25.25
CA ASP A 483 -7.95 -0.75 26.60
C ASP A 483 -7.01 0.47 26.64
N LEU A 484 -5.85 0.40 25.97
CA LEU A 484 -4.84 1.47 26.02
C LEU A 484 -4.92 2.44 24.84
N ALA A 485 -5.13 1.94 23.64
CA ALA A 485 -5.33 2.72 22.42
C ALA A 485 -6.11 1.89 21.39
N TRP A 486 -6.88 2.56 20.53
CA TRP A 486 -7.76 1.94 19.54
C TRP A 486 -8.18 2.95 18.47
N ILE A 487 -8.94 2.49 17.48
CA ILE A 487 -9.59 3.35 16.49
C ILE A 487 -11.09 3.33 16.72
N ASN A 488 -11.69 4.47 17.05
CA ASN A 488 -13.14 4.63 16.96
C ASN A 488 -13.52 4.67 15.49
N HIS A 489 -14.25 3.67 15.00
CA HIS A 489 -14.69 3.62 13.61
C HIS A 489 -16.18 3.97 13.50
N TYR A 490 -16.47 5.18 13.02
CA TYR A 490 -17.82 5.69 12.78
C TYR A 490 -18.31 5.31 11.39
N PHE A 491 -18.23 4.02 11.05
CA PHE A 491 -18.62 3.51 9.73
C PHE A 491 -20.11 3.76 9.42
N LEU A 492 -20.96 3.57 10.43
CA LEU A 492 -22.41 3.45 10.25
C LEU A 492 -23.15 4.78 10.32
N LYS A 493 -22.88 5.61 11.34
CA LYS A 493 -23.50 6.93 11.57
C LYS A 493 -25.04 6.87 11.48
N SER A 494 -25.71 7.98 11.16
CA SER A 494 -27.17 7.97 10.94
C SER A 494 -27.55 7.25 9.63
N ALA A 495 -28.80 6.81 9.48
CA ALA A 495 -29.27 6.17 8.24
C ALA A 495 -29.06 7.07 7.00
N GLU A 496 -29.30 8.38 7.15
CA GLU A 496 -29.05 9.39 6.12
C GLU A 496 -27.57 9.41 5.69
N GLU A 497 -26.66 9.42 6.66
CA GLU A 497 -25.22 9.46 6.42
C GLU A 497 -24.67 8.13 5.91
N PHE A 498 -25.29 7.02 6.28
CA PHE A 498 -25.01 5.70 5.75
C PHE A 498 -25.33 5.65 4.24
N VAL A 499 -26.50 6.14 3.84
CA VAL A 499 -26.87 6.26 2.42
C VAL A 499 -25.89 7.18 1.68
N TRP A 500 -25.52 8.32 2.26
CA TRP A 500 -24.50 9.21 1.70
C TRP A 500 -23.15 8.50 1.49
N LYS A 501 -22.69 7.71 2.46
CA LYS A 501 -21.43 6.97 2.37
C LYS A 501 -21.44 5.95 1.23
N PHE A 502 -22.53 5.22 1.07
CA PHE A 502 -22.63 4.16 0.06
C PHE A 502 -23.05 4.66 -1.32
N SER A 503 -23.61 5.87 -1.42
CA SER A 503 -23.93 6.45 -2.72
C SER A 503 -22.67 6.88 -3.48
N ARG A 504 -21.55 7.14 -2.81
CA ARG A 504 -20.28 7.56 -3.43
C ARG A 504 -19.32 6.38 -3.65
N ASN A 505 -18.29 6.60 -4.47
CA ASN A 505 -17.29 5.56 -4.73
C ASN A 505 -16.39 5.29 -3.50
N ARG A 506 -16.03 4.02 -3.26
CA ARG A 506 -15.05 3.64 -2.24
C ARG A 506 -13.61 3.81 -2.74
N GLY A 507 -12.70 4.27 -1.88
CA GLY A 507 -11.32 4.60 -2.26
C GLY A 507 -10.45 3.39 -2.62
N ASP A 508 -10.80 2.21 -2.13
CA ASP A 508 -10.17 0.91 -2.40
C ASP A 508 -10.73 0.22 -3.66
N HIS A 509 -11.75 0.81 -4.31
CA HIS A 509 -12.38 0.26 -5.52
C HIS A 509 -12.10 1.15 -6.74
N GLN A 510 -12.21 0.56 -7.93
CA GLN A 510 -12.13 1.29 -9.20
C GLN A 510 -13.14 2.45 -9.24
N MET A 511 -12.69 3.59 -9.75
CA MET A 511 -13.52 4.79 -9.81
C MET A 511 -14.76 4.60 -10.69
N ARG A 512 -15.92 5.01 -10.16
CA ARG A 512 -17.20 5.13 -10.86
C ARG A 512 -17.61 6.60 -10.95
N GLN A 513 -18.33 6.97 -12.02
CA GLN A 513 -18.70 8.37 -12.30
C GLN A 513 -19.94 8.84 -11.50
N ASP A 514 -20.90 7.95 -11.22
CA ASP A 514 -22.20 8.35 -10.67
C ASP A 514 -22.37 8.01 -9.20
N MET A 515 -23.09 8.88 -8.48
CA MET A 515 -23.61 8.56 -7.15
C MET A 515 -24.90 7.75 -7.24
N ASP A 516 -24.94 6.60 -6.57
CA ASP A 516 -26.05 5.66 -6.66
C ASP A 516 -26.35 4.98 -5.30
N PRO A 517 -27.39 5.44 -4.58
CA PRO A 517 -27.76 4.87 -3.29
C PRO A 517 -28.41 3.49 -3.42
N GLU A 518 -28.89 3.10 -4.61
CA GLU A 518 -29.58 1.82 -4.83
C GLU A 518 -28.61 0.63 -4.84
N ARG A 519 -27.30 0.90 -4.90
CA ARG A 519 -26.23 -0.10 -4.90
C ARG A 519 -25.72 -0.47 -3.52
N ILE A 520 -26.41 -0.06 -2.45
CA ILE A 520 -26.09 -0.54 -1.11
C ILE A 520 -26.19 -2.06 -1.10
N ASP A 521 -25.06 -2.70 -0.81
CA ASP A 521 -24.97 -4.14 -0.69
C ASP A 521 -25.97 -4.65 0.37
N PRO A 522 -26.75 -5.70 0.09
CA PRO A 522 -27.69 -6.26 1.06
C PRO A 522 -27.04 -6.63 2.40
N GLU A 523 -25.77 -7.06 2.41
CA GLU A 523 -25.02 -7.37 3.62
C GLU A 523 -24.73 -6.12 4.45
N PHE A 524 -24.31 -5.02 3.82
CA PHE A 524 -24.11 -3.74 4.50
C PHE A 524 -25.42 -3.16 5.03
N ALA A 525 -26.51 -3.23 4.26
CA ALA A 525 -27.84 -2.83 4.75
C ALA A 525 -28.28 -3.70 5.95
N THR A 526 -28.04 -5.01 5.89
CA THR A 526 -28.32 -5.94 6.99
C THR A 526 -27.50 -5.58 8.23
N MET A 527 -26.21 -5.29 8.07
CA MET A 527 -25.33 -4.87 9.15
C MET A 527 -25.85 -3.58 9.81
N PHE A 528 -26.25 -2.59 9.03
CA PHE A 528 -26.83 -1.35 9.56
C PHE A 528 -28.10 -1.61 10.35
N LEU A 529 -29.05 -2.38 9.79
CA LEU A 529 -30.33 -2.65 10.45
C LEU A 529 -30.18 -3.46 11.74
N LYS A 530 -29.24 -4.42 11.77
CA LYS A 530 -28.97 -5.24 12.96
C LYS A 530 -28.54 -4.39 14.16
N GLN A 531 -27.64 -3.44 13.97
CA GLN A 531 -27.20 -2.57 15.07
C GLN A 531 -28.19 -1.44 15.39
N HIS A 532 -28.90 -0.91 14.39
CA HIS A 532 -29.73 0.30 14.56
C HIS A 532 -30.85 0.12 15.58
N GLY A 533 -31.46 -1.07 15.62
CA GLY A 533 -32.49 -1.43 16.59
C GLY A 533 -32.01 -2.32 17.73
N SER A 534 -30.68 -2.51 17.91
CA SER A 534 -30.18 -3.42 18.94
C SER A 534 -30.10 -2.77 20.31
N ASP A 535 -30.62 -3.48 21.32
CA ASP A 535 -30.51 -3.16 22.75
C ASP A 535 -29.18 -3.62 23.38
N THR A 536 -28.35 -4.36 22.62
CA THR A 536 -27.04 -4.86 23.07
C THR A 536 -25.88 -3.89 22.83
N MET A 537 -26.17 -2.74 22.21
CA MET A 537 -25.16 -1.72 21.95
C MET A 537 -24.62 -1.12 23.24
N VAL A 538 -23.32 -0.86 23.28
CA VAL A 538 -22.63 -0.34 24.48
C VAL A 538 -22.43 1.16 24.36
N HIS A 539 -22.89 1.90 25.37
CA HIS A 539 -22.64 3.33 25.46
C HIS A 539 -21.16 3.61 25.80
N ASP A 540 -20.47 4.38 24.97
CA ASP A 540 -19.04 4.67 25.06
C ASP A 540 -18.76 6.12 24.65
N THR A 541 -18.39 6.95 25.63
CA THR A 541 -18.09 8.38 25.46
C THR A 541 -16.63 8.70 25.76
N ARG A 542 -15.73 7.70 25.80
CA ARG A 542 -14.32 7.91 26.19
C ARG A 542 -13.63 8.99 25.34
N ILE A 543 -13.94 9.05 24.06
CA ILE A 543 -13.40 10.05 23.13
C ILE A 543 -13.77 11.50 23.50
N GLN A 544 -14.89 11.69 24.20
CA GLN A 544 -15.40 13.01 24.56
C GLN A 544 -14.54 13.72 25.62
N ALA A 545 -13.60 13.01 26.27
CA ALA A 545 -12.62 13.61 27.16
C ALA A 545 -11.80 14.72 26.49
N TRP A 546 -11.63 14.66 25.17
CA TRP A 546 -10.89 15.65 24.36
C TRP A 546 -11.75 16.77 23.79
N MET A 547 -13.07 16.79 24.06
CA MET A 547 -13.97 17.80 23.50
C MET A 547 -13.54 19.24 23.78
N PRO A 548 -13.12 19.63 25.00
CA PRO A 548 -12.72 21.02 25.25
C PRO A 548 -11.54 21.49 24.40
N ASP A 549 -10.56 20.63 24.16
CA ASP A 549 -9.39 20.91 23.33
C ASP A 549 -9.75 20.89 21.83
N MET A 550 -10.58 19.92 21.44
CA MET A 550 -11.12 19.83 20.08
C MET A 550 -11.95 21.08 19.74
N ASP A 551 -12.77 21.59 20.64
CA ASP A 551 -13.57 22.81 20.43
C ASP A 551 -12.68 24.03 20.18
N ARG A 552 -11.59 24.17 20.95
CA ARG A 552 -10.59 25.23 20.72
C ARG A 552 -9.92 25.10 19.34
N GLU A 553 -9.55 23.89 18.94
CA GLU A 553 -9.01 23.68 17.59
C GLU A 553 -10.06 23.95 16.51
N LEU A 554 -11.32 23.57 16.72
CA LEU A 554 -12.40 23.82 15.76
C LEU A 554 -12.65 25.32 15.57
N ASP A 555 -12.65 26.11 16.66
CA ASP A 555 -12.75 27.57 16.61
C ASP A 555 -11.58 28.17 15.80
N ARG A 556 -10.37 27.66 16.02
CA ARG A 556 -9.17 28.06 15.26
C ARG A 556 -9.30 27.70 13.76
N LEU A 557 -9.82 26.52 13.42
CA LEU A 557 -10.05 26.13 12.03
C LEU A 557 -11.09 27.05 11.37
N HIS A 558 -12.21 27.32 12.05
CA HIS A 558 -13.27 28.19 11.54
C HIS A 558 -12.82 29.64 11.35
N ALA A 559 -11.93 30.13 12.20
CA ALA A 559 -11.36 31.47 12.11
C ALA A 559 -10.37 31.64 10.94
N ALA A 560 -9.88 30.53 10.35
CA ALA A 560 -8.96 30.60 9.23
C ALA A 560 -9.64 31.18 7.96
N PRO A 561 -8.94 32.02 7.17
CA PRO A 561 -9.50 32.63 5.98
C PRO A 561 -10.13 31.60 5.02
N GLY A 562 -11.34 31.89 4.52
CA GLY A 562 -12.06 31.04 3.56
C GLY A 562 -12.73 29.80 4.15
N VAL A 563 -12.24 29.24 5.26
CA VAL A 563 -12.74 27.96 5.82
C VAL A 563 -14.22 28.03 6.19
N GLY A 564 -14.65 29.07 6.89
CA GLY A 564 -16.07 29.22 7.27
C GLY A 564 -17.02 29.34 6.07
N ALA A 565 -16.58 29.96 4.96
CA ALA A 565 -17.37 30.07 3.74
C ALA A 565 -17.44 28.73 2.99
N ALA A 566 -16.30 28.05 2.84
CA ALA A 566 -16.23 26.73 2.21
C ALA A 566 -17.06 25.69 2.98
N MET A 567 -17.02 25.70 4.31
CA MET A 567 -17.83 24.79 5.14
C MET A 567 -19.34 25.04 4.97
N ARG A 568 -19.77 26.30 4.80
CA ARG A 568 -21.18 26.60 4.49
C ARG A 568 -21.60 26.04 3.13
N ASP A 569 -20.74 26.15 2.12
CA ASP A 569 -21.00 25.56 0.79
C ASP A 569 -21.15 24.03 0.88
N VAL A 570 -20.24 23.36 1.60
CA VAL A 570 -20.33 21.91 1.87
C VAL A 570 -21.67 21.54 2.51
N ARG A 571 -22.11 22.27 3.55
CA ARG A 571 -23.39 22.00 4.22
C ARG A 571 -24.58 22.19 3.29
N LEU A 572 -24.58 23.23 2.46
CA LEU A 572 -25.65 23.48 1.49
C LEU A 572 -25.74 22.37 0.43
N ARG A 573 -24.59 21.97 -0.12
CA ARG A 573 -24.53 20.87 -1.10
C ARG A 573 -24.98 19.55 -0.50
N TYR A 574 -24.50 19.23 0.71
CA TYR A 574 -24.93 18.04 1.42
C TYR A 574 -26.44 18.03 1.65
N ALA A 575 -27.02 19.12 2.16
CA ALA A 575 -28.46 19.19 2.43
C ALA A 575 -29.29 18.91 1.16
N ALA A 576 -28.93 19.56 0.04
CA ALA A 576 -29.61 19.36 -1.23
C ALA A 576 -29.47 17.93 -1.78
N LEU A 577 -28.26 17.37 -1.72
CA LEU A 577 -27.97 16.05 -2.29
C LEU A 577 -28.48 14.90 -1.42
N SER A 578 -28.36 15.02 -0.10
CA SER A 578 -28.88 14.02 0.86
C SER A 578 -30.39 13.81 0.71
N GLU A 579 -31.16 14.89 0.52
CA GLU A 579 -32.60 14.79 0.24
C GLU A 579 -32.89 14.00 -1.05
N GLN A 580 -32.15 14.30 -2.13
CA GLN A 580 -32.28 13.58 -3.40
C GLN A 580 -31.91 12.10 -3.27
N LEU A 581 -30.83 11.78 -2.56
CA LEU A 581 -30.39 10.40 -2.34
C LEU A 581 -31.42 9.59 -1.54
N ARG A 582 -31.99 10.19 -0.48
CA ARG A 582 -33.07 9.55 0.29
C ARG A 582 -34.33 9.33 -0.55
N ALA A 583 -34.71 10.31 -1.39
CA ALA A 583 -35.84 10.16 -2.29
C ALA A 583 -35.62 9.04 -3.32
N ARG A 584 -34.42 8.96 -3.92
CA ARG A 584 -34.03 7.88 -4.84
C ARG A 584 -34.03 6.52 -4.15
N MET A 585 -33.45 6.41 -2.96
CA MET A 585 -33.45 5.16 -2.18
C MET A 585 -34.87 4.64 -1.92
N ARG A 586 -35.81 5.53 -1.54
CA ARG A 586 -37.22 5.17 -1.35
C ARG A 586 -37.89 4.72 -2.65
N HIS A 587 -37.64 5.43 -3.75
CA HIS A 587 -38.20 5.09 -5.06
C HIS A 587 -37.66 3.75 -5.58
N GLY A 588 -36.34 3.55 -5.56
CA GLY A 588 -35.70 2.31 -6.02
C GLY A 588 -36.07 1.09 -5.16
N ALA A 589 -36.35 1.30 -3.87
CA ALA A 589 -36.83 0.25 -2.99
C ALA A 589 -38.33 -0.04 -3.11
N ALA A 590 -39.11 0.76 -3.85
CA ALA A 590 -40.57 0.68 -3.90
C ALA A 590 -41.08 -0.71 -4.35
N ASP A 591 -40.39 -1.31 -5.31
CA ASP A 591 -40.73 -2.60 -5.94
C ASP A 591 -40.01 -3.80 -5.30
N LEU A 592 -39.13 -3.56 -4.32
CA LEU A 592 -38.46 -4.64 -3.58
C LEU A 592 -39.44 -5.29 -2.59
N ALA A 593 -39.25 -6.59 -2.33
CA ALA A 593 -40.03 -7.30 -1.32
C ALA A 593 -39.85 -6.63 0.08
N PRO A 594 -40.90 -6.54 0.91
CA PRO A 594 -40.87 -5.81 2.19
C PRO A 594 -39.81 -6.28 3.19
N ASP A 595 -39.36 -7.53 3.08
CA ASP A 595 -38.38 -8.16 3.96
C ASP A 595 -36.93 -7.90 3.52
N THR A 596 -36.70 -7.37 2.31
CA THR A 596 -35.34 -7.08 1.83
C THR A 596 -34.65 -6.02 2.71
N PRO A 597 -33.34 -6.18 3.02
CA PRO A 597 -32.61 -5.22 3.83
C PRO A 597 -32.65 -3.79 3.28
N GLN A 598 -32.55 -3.64 1.95
CA GLN A 598 -32.63 -2.34 1.30
C GLN A 598 -34.00 -1.69 1.48
N ARG A 599 -35.10 -2.46 1.35
CA ARG A 599 -36.45 -1.93 1.60
C ARG A 599 -36.60 -1.46 3.05
N ARG A 600 -36.20 -2.29 4.01
CA ARG A 600 -36.26 -1.94 5.43
C ARG A 600 -35.41 -0.72 5.79
N LEU A 601 -34.25 -0.56 5.16
CA LEU A 601 -33.41 0.63 5.31
C LEU A 601 -34.12 1.88 4.74
N ALA A 602 -34.74 1.76 3.56
CA ALA A 602 -35.50 2.86 2.96
C ALA A 602 -36.72 3.28 3.79
N ASP A 603 -37.40 2.31 4.41
CA ASP A 603 -38.58 2.55 5.25
C ASP A 603 -38.25 3.38 6.51
N LEU A 604 -36.99 3.42 6.97
CA LEU A 604 -36.56 4.30 8.08
C LEU A 604 -36.79 5.79 7.77
N PHE A 605 -36.79 6.19 6.50
CA PHE A 605 -37.01 7.58 6.10
C PHE A 605 -38.50 8.00 6.06
N GLY A 606 -39.43 7.05 6.28
CA GLY A 606 -40.88 7.28 6.23
C GLY A 606 -41.42 7.67 4.85
N ALA A 607 -42.76 7.69 4.72
CA ALA A 607 -43.42 8.55 3.74
C ALA A 607 -43.42 9.96 4.33
N ALA A 608 -42.78 10.90 3.64
CA ALA A 608 -42.63 12.28 4.12
C ALA A 608 -43.98 13.01 4.14
#